data_AF-A0A259FJH4-F1
#
_entry.id   AF-A0A259FJH4-F1
#
_cell.length_a   1.000
_cell.length_b   1.000
_cell.length_c   1.000
_cell.angle_alpha   90.00
_cell.angle_beta   90.00
_cell.angle_gamma   90.00
#
_symmetry.space_group_name_H-M   'P 1'
#
loop_
_entity.id
_entity.type
_entity.pdbx_description
1 polymer ?
#
loop_
_entity_poly.entity_id
_entity_poly.type
_entity_poly.pdbx_seq_one_letter_code
_entity_poly.pdbx_strand_id
1 'polypeptide(L)'
;MTGKMDAKSIYASPLVWSMGLGLWFGHFQMTLPDWLGTSITMVSTILIPLMLISLGTRLAEGKIEHVKAGVIATVLSIVLRLIVAYMVMWVFPLEPIQKGALIIFAGLPPAVFNYILADRHNQEPHKVASIVMVGHLLSVIYLPLVIWLAIYTGTP
;
A
#
# COMPACT_ATOMS: atom_id res chain seq x y z
N MET A 1 -10.73 14.46 -19.23
CA MET A 1 -10.25 14.58 -20.62
C MET A 1 -9.22 15.71 -20.60
N THR A 2 -7.90 15.50 -20.53
CA THR A 2 -7.03 14.79 -21.49
C THR A 2 -5.86 14.16 -20.73
N GLY A 3 -5.76 12.83 -20.77
CA GLY A 3 -4.68 12.05 -20.20
C GLY A 3 -3.43 12.13 -21.07
N LYS A 4 -2.67 13.21 -20.94
CA LYS A 4 -1.22 13.08 -21.12
C LYS A 4 -0.70 12.56 -19.79
N MET A 5 -0.57 11.23 -19.69
CA MET A 5 0.36 10.66 -18.73
C MET A 5 1.72 11.20 -19.14
N ASP A 6 2.06 12.35 -18.57
CA ASP A 6 3.31 13.02 -18.81
C ASP A 6 4.36 12.07 -18.23
N ALA A 7 4.97 11.23 -19.06
CA ALA A 7 5.98 10.27 -18.62
C ALA A 7 7.10 10.99 -17.83
N LYS A 8 7.33 12.27 -18.15
CA LYS A 8 8.15 13.20 -17.38
C LYS A 8 7.71 13.38 -15.92
N SER A 9 6.42 13.38 -15.61
CA SER A 9 5.93 13.50 -14.23
C SER A 9 6.18 12.24 -13.40
N ILE A 10 6.18 11.06 -14.03
CA ILE A 10 6.56 9.79 -13.40
C ILE A 10 8.07 9.77 -13.12
N TYR A 11 8.90 10.17 -14.09
CA TYR A 11 10.34 10.34 -13.88
C TYR A 11 10.69 11.47 -12.89
N ALA A 12 9.80 12.45 -12.69
CA ALA A 12 9.99 13.49 -11.67
C ALA A 12 9.52 13.06 -10.28
N SER A 13 8.91 11.87 -10.12
CA SER A 13 8.40 11.41 -8.84
C SER A 13 9.56 11.00 -7.92
N PRO A 14 9.77 11.71 -6.78
CA PRO A 14 10.84 11.37 -5.85
C PRO A 14 10.74 9.93 -5.32
N LEU A 15 9.52 9.38 -5.24
CA LEU A 15 9.29 8.02 -4.74
C LEU A 15 9.98 6.96 -5.61
N VAL A 16 9.93 7.13 -6.94
CA VAL A 16 10.52 6.16 -7.88
C VAL A 16 12.04 6.16 -7.74
N TRP A 17 12.64 7.35 -7.65
CA TRP A 17 14.07 7.49 -7.39
C TRP A 17 14.48 6.94 -6.03
N SER A 18 13.70 7.22 -4.97
CA SER A 18 13.97 6.68 -3.64
C SER A 18 13.92 5.16 -3.61
N MET A 19 12.95 4.53 -4.30
CA MET A 19 12.88 3.07 -4.40
C MET A 19 14.09 2.51 -5.16
N GLY A 20 14.46 3.14 -6.28
CA GLY A 20 15.64 2.73 -7.05
C GLY A 20 16.94 2.83 -6.25
N LEU A 21 17.13 3.95 -5.52
CA LEU A 21 18.28 4.14 -4.64
C LEU A 21 18.28 3.13 -3.49
N GLY A 22 17.13 2.85 -2.87
CA GLY A 22 17.03 1.85 -1.81
C GLY A 22 17.42 0.45 -2.28
N LEU A 23 16.92 0.03 -3.45
CA LEU A 23 17.31 -1.23 -4.07
C LEU A 23 18.80 -1.27 -4.43
N TRP A 24 19.34 -0.17 -4.94
CA TRP A 24 20.75 -0.04 -5.26
C TRP A 24 21.62 -0.22 -4.01
N PHE A 25 21.36 0.54 -2.96
CA PHE A 25 22.11 0.45 -1.70
C PHE A 25 21.99 -0.96 -1.09
N GLY A 26 20.81 -1.56 -1.12
CA GLY A 26 20.58 -2.94 -0.66
C GLY A 26 21.35 -3.97 -1.48
N HIS A 27 21.41 -3.81 -2.81
CA HIS A 27 22.12 -4.73 -3.71
C HIS A 27 23.64 -4.68 -3.50
N PHE A 28 24.21 -3.49 -3.33
CA PHE A 28 25.65 -3.30 -3.12
C PHE A 28 26.08 -3.38 -1.64
N GLN A 29 25.15 -3.70 -0.73
CA GLN A 29 25.36 -3.67 0.73
C GLN A 29 26.01 -2.37 1.23
N MET A 30 25.71 -1.25 0.55
CA MET A 30 26.20 0.06 0.95
C MET A 30 25.41 0.53 2.16
N THR A 31 26.11 0.89 3.23
CA THR A 31 25.50 1.51 4.40
C THR A 31 25.45 3.02 4.21
N LEU A 32 24.36 3.64 4.67
CA LEU A 32 24.31 5.10 4.75
C LEU A 32 25.16 5.55 5.94
N PRO A 33 25.81 6.72 5.86
CA PRO A 33 26.43 7.35 7.02
C PRO A 33 25.41 7.55 8.15
N ASP A 34 25.81 7.32 9.40
CA ASP A 34 24.90 7.32 10.54
C ASP A 34 24.05 8.59 10.66
N TRP A 35 24.67 9.76 10.46
CA TRP A 35 23.97 11.05 10.52
C TRP A 35 22.82 11.16 9.51
N LEU A 36 22.99 10.57 8.31
CA LEU A 36 21.98 10.60 7.25
C LEU A 36 20.90 9.55 7.54
N GLY A 37 21.28 8.34 7.97
CA GLY A 37 20.35 7.28 8.34
C GLY A 37 19.42 7.68 9.50
N THR A 38 19.98 8.29 10.56
CA THR A 38 19.20 8.79 11.69
C THR A 38 18.24 9.89 11.26
N SER A 39 18.71 10.86 10.47
CA SER A 39 17.87 11.97 9.96
C SER A 39 16.69 11.46 9.14
N ILE A 40 16.93 10.54 8.19
CA ILE A 40 15.89 9.94 7.35
C ILE A 40 14.88 9.16 8.21
N THR A 41 15.35 8.43 9.23
CA THR A 41 14.49 7.65 10.14
C THR A 41 13.61 8.57 10.99
N MET A 42 14.16 9.68 11.49
CA MET A 42 13.38 10.67 12.24
C MET A 42 12.30 11.32 11.37
N VAL A 43 12.59 11.62 10.12
CA VAL A 43 11.59 12.17 9.18
C VAL A 43 10.54 11.10 8.85
N SER A 44 10.95 9.89 8.49
CA SER A 44 10.05 8.83 8.04
C SER A 44 9.03 8.39 9.09
N THR A 45 9.43 8.38 10.37
CA THR A 45 8.56 8.03 11.50
C THR A 45 7.42 9.04 11.69
N ILE A 46 7.63 10.33 11.39
CA ILE A 46 6.59 11.36 11.50
C ILE A 46 5.69 11.42 10.25
N LEU A 47 6.19 10.99 9.08
CA LEU A 47 5.42 11.02 7.83
C LEU A 47 4.14 10.17 7.89
N ILE A 48 4.16 8.99 8.53
CA ILE A 48 2.97 8.13 8.62
C ILE A 48 1.83 8.83 9.38
N PRO A 49 2.02 9.34 10.61
CA PRO A 49 1.03 10.16 11.29
C PRO A 49 0.52 11.36 10.47
N LEU A 50 1.42 12.10 9.81
CA LEU A 50 1.03 13.25 8.98
C LEU A 50 0.14 12.83 7.80
N MET A 51 0.46 11.71 7.16
CA MET A 51 -0.36 11.14 6.09
C MET A 51 -1.75 10.74 6.60
N LEU A 52 -1.84 10.10 7.77
CA LEU A 52 -3.12 9.72 8.39
C LEU A 52 -3.95 10.94 8.80
N ILE A 53 -3.32 12.00 9.32
CA ILE A 53 -4.00 13.26 9.64
C ILE A 53 -4.52 13.92 8.37
N SER A 54 -3.70 14.01 7.31
CA SER A 54 -4.12 14.55 6.01
C SER A 54 -5.32 13.79 5.44
N LEU A 55 -5.25 12.46 5.45
CA LEU A 55 -6.35 11.59 5.06
C LEU A 55 -7.62 11.86 5.89
N GLY A 56 -7.46 12.02 7.20
CA GLY A 56 -8.54 12.34 8.14
C GLY A 56 -9.22 13.67 7.83
N THR A 57 -8.46 14.73 7.51
CA THR A 57 -9.04 16.04 7.12
C THR A 57 -9.90 15.92 5.86
N ARG A 58 -9.44 15.17 4.85
CA ARG A 58 -10.22 14.96 3.61
C ARG A 58 -11.45 14.12 3.79
N LEU A 59 -11.42 13.20 4.76
CA LEU A 59 -12.59 12.41 5.09
C LEU A 59 -13.63 13.26 5.85
N ALA A 60 -13.20 14.15 6.75
CA ALA A 60 -14.09 15.04 7.50
C ALA A 60 -14.88 15.99 6.59
N GLU A 61 -14.33 16.35 5.43
CA GLU A 61 -15.00 17.15 4.39
C GLU A 61 -15.90 16.30 3.46
N GLY A 62 -15.76 14.97 3.50
CA GLY A 62 -16.45 14.04 2.61
C GLY A 62 -17.87 13.65 3.07
N LYS A 63 -18.72 13.29 2.11
CA LYS A 63 -20.07 12.77 2.38
C LYS A 63 -20.04 11.28 2.77
N ILE A 64 -20.95 10.88 3.66
CA ILE A 64 -21.14 9.48 4.13
C ILE A 64 -21.34 8.48 2.98
N GLU A 65 -21.87 8.93 1.84
CA GLU A 65 -22.11 8.12 0.65
C GLU A 65 -20.86 7.39 0.13
N HIS A 66 -19.67 7.96 0.32
CA HIS A 66 -18.41 7.35 -0.11
C HIS A 66 -17.98 6.16 0.77
N VAL A 67 -18.50 6.03 1.99
CA VAL A 67 -18.15 4.93 2.92
C VAL A 67 -18.62 3.59 2.38
N LYS A 68 -19.83 3.52 1.79
CA LYS A 68 -20.35 2.30 1.18
C LYS A 68 -19.48 1.84 0.01
N ALA A 69 -19.07 2.78 -0.84
CA ALA A 69 -18.12 2.52 -1.91
C ALA A 69 -16.75 2.08 -1.36
N GLY A 70 -16.32 2.68 -0.25
CA GLY A 70 -15.12 2.31 0.52
C GLY A 70 -15.10 0.85 0.94
N VAL A 71 -16.18 0.38 1.57
CA VAL A 71 -16.34 -1.01 2.02
C VAL A 71 -16.33 -1.97 0.84
N ILE A 72 -17.15 -1.71 -0.18
CA ILE A 72 -17.27 -2.59 -1.36
C ILE A 72 -15.91 -2.72 -2.07
N ALA A 73 -15.24 -1.59 -2.32
CA ALA A 73 -13.94 -1.59 -2.99
C ALA A 73 -12.86 -2.29 -2.16
N THR A 74 -12.87 -2.11 -0.83
CA THR A 74 -11.94 -2.80 0.07
C THR A 74 -12.12 -4.31 0.00
N VAL A 75 -13.34 -4.79 0.21
CA VAL A 75 -13.64 -6.24 0.18
C VAL A 75 -13.29 -6.82 -1.18
N LEU A 76 -13.72 -6.17 -2.26
CA LEU A 76 -13.43 -6.61 -3.62
C LEU A 76 -11.93 -6.65 -3.89
N SER A 77 -11.18 -5.63 -3.46
CA SER A 77 -9.72 -5.58 -3.65
C SER A 77 -8.99 -6.71 -2.94
N ILE A 78 -9.38 -7.04 -1.71
CA ILE A 78 -8.77 -8.14 -0.93
C ILE A 78 -9.09 -9.48 -1.57
N VAL A 79 -10.36 -9.71 -1.91
CA VAL A 79 -10.80 -10.95 -2.55
C VAL A 79 -10.07 -11.16 -3.87
N LEU A 80 -10.01 -10.14 -4.73
CA LEU A 80 -9.28 -10.20 -5.99
C LEU A 80 -7.79 -10.48 -5.78
N ARG A 81 -7.14 -9.78 -4.85
CA ARG A 81 -5.71 -9.96 -4.56
C ARG A 81 -5.41 -11.37 -4.04
N LEU A 82 -6.26 -11.92 -3.17
CA LEU A 82 -6.12 -13.29 -2.68
C LEU A 82 -6.33 -14.31 -3.80
N ILE A 83 -7.36 -14.14 -4.65
CA ILE A 83 -7.58 -15.02 -5.81
C ILE A 83 -6.35 -15.03 -6.72
N VAL A 84 -5.82 -13.85 -7.05
CA VAL A 84 -4.61 -13.72 -7.88
C VAL A 84 -3.41 -14.37 -7.19
N ALA A 85 -3.22 -14.18 -5.89
CA ALA A 85 -2.15 -14.84 -5.14
C ALA A 85 -2.25 -16.37 -5.22
N TYR A 86 -3.46 -16.95 -5.09
CA TYR A 86 -3.68 -18.38 -5.25
C TYR A 86 -3.40 -18.87 -6.66
N MET A 87 -3.81 -18.12 -7.69
CA MET A 87 -3.47 -18.44 -9.08
C MET A 87 -1.95 -18.44 -9.31
N VAL A 88 -1.23 -17.47 -8.76
CA VAL A 88 0.24 -17.40 -8.85
C VAL A 88 0.89 -18.60 -8.15
N MET A 89 0.40 -19.00 -6.98
CA MET A 89 0.92 -20.19 -6.28
C MET A 89 0.68 -21.50 -7.03
N TRP A 90 -0.30 -21.56 -7.94
CA TRP A 90 -0.55 -22.73 -8.80
C TRP A 90 0.37 -22.77 -10.01
N VAL A 91 0.71 -21.61 -10.57
CA VAL A 91 1.56 -21.51 -11.76
C VAL A 91 3.04 -21.57 -11.42
N PHE A 92 3.44 -21.01 -10.26
CA PHE A 92 4.83 -20.91 -9.85
C PHE A 92 5.14 -21.82 -8.66
N PRO A 93 6.21 -22.64 -8.72
CA PRO A 93 6.66 -23.44 -7.60
C PRO A 93 7.35 -22.55 -6.56
N LEU A 94 6.56 -22.00 -5.62
CA LEU A 94 7.06 -21.15 -4.54
C LEU A 94 7.43 -21.98 -3.32
N GLU A 95 8.50 -21.58 -2.62
CA GLU A 95 8.83 -22.15 -1.31
C GLU A 95 7.77 -21.79 -0.26
N PRO A 96 7.60 -22.58 0.83
CA PRO A 96 6.56 -22.34 1.82
C PRO A 96 6.59 -20.93 2.42
N ILE A 97 7.78 -20.38 2.66
CA ILE A 97 7.94 -19.02 3.18
C ILE A 97 7.52 -17.94 2.16
N GLN A 98 7.77 -18.19 0.87
CA GLN A 98 7.39 -17.29 -0.22
C GLN A 98 5.86 -17.28 -0.42
N LYS A 99 5.21 -18.44 -0.27
CA LYS A 99 3.74 -18.56 -0.28
C LYS A 99 3.10 -17.75 0.85
N GLY A 100 3.60 -17.93 2.08
CA GLY A 100 3.14 -17.18 3.24
C GLY A 100 3.29 -15.67 3.05
N ALA A 101 4.46 -15.22 2.58
CA ALA A 101 4.71 -13.82 2.28
C ALA A 101 3.74 -13.28 1.21
N LEU A 102 3.53 -14.01 0.12
CA LEU A 102 2.63 -13.61 -0.96
C LEU A 102 1.19 -13.40 -0.46
N ILE A 103 0.67 -14.30 0.38
CA ILE A 103 -0.67 -14.18 0.97
C ILE A 103 -0.76 -12.95 1.89
N ILE A 104 0.27 -12.71 2.72
CA ILE A 104 0.31 -11.52 3.58
C ILE A 104 0.30 -10.25 2.71
N PHE A 105 1.13 -10.18 1.66
CA PHE A 105 1.15 -9.06 0.72
C PHE A 105 -0.19 -8.87 0.01
N ALA A 106 -0.89 -9.94 -0.32
CA ALA A 106 -2.21 -9.88 -0.93
C ALA A 106 -3.28 -9.30 0.02
N GLY A 107 -3.18 -9.59 1.32
CA GLY A 107 -4.10 -9.05 2.32
C GLY A 107 -3.76 -7.64 2.83
N LEU A 108 -2.60 -7.06 2.51
CA LEU A 108 -2.28 -5.71 2.99
C LEU A 108 -3.37 -4.69 2.60
N PRO A 109 -3.77 -3.79 3.51
CA PRO A 109 -4.76 -2.76 3.19
C PRO A 109 -4.29 -1.86 2.05
N PRO A 110 -5.22 -1.12 1.41
CA PRO A 110 -4.87 -0.20 0.33
C PRO A 110 -3.84 0.84 0.78
N ALA A 111 -2.81 1.07 -0.04
CA ALA A 111 -1.73 1.99 0.32
C ALA A 111 -2.22 3.44 0.41
N VAL A 112 -1.80 4.16 1.45
CA VAL A 112 -2.08 5.60 1.63
C VAL A 112 -1.54 6.42 0.45
N PHE A 113 -0.50 5.94 -0.21
CA PHE A 113 0.05 6.55 -1.42
C PHE A 113 -0.98 6.68 -2.56
N ASN A 114 -1.91 5.74 -2.70
CA ASN A 114 -2.97 5.83 -3.72
C ASN A 114 -3.86 7.06 -3.50
N TYR A 115 -4.11 7.42 -2.25
CA TYR A 115 -4.83 8.65 -1.90
C TYR A 115 -4.01 9.90 -2.25
N ILE A 116 -2.71 9.94 -1.94
CA ILE A 116 -1.85 11.09 -2.27
C ILE A 116 -1.86 11.35 -3.78
N LEU A 117 -1.79 10.28 -4.58
CA LEU A 117 -1.84 10.38 -6.03
C LEU A 117 -3.21 10.87 -6.51
N ALA A 118 -4.30 10.38 -5.90
CA ALA A 118 -5.66 10.83 -6.18
C ALA A 118 -5.88 12.31 -5.83
N ASP A 119 -5.36 12.78 -4.69
CA ASP A 119 -5.42 14.20 -4.28
C ASP A 119 -4.60 15.08 -5.24
N ARG A 120 -3.35 14.68 -5.55
CA ARG A 120 -2.47 15.40 -6.48
C ARG A 120 -3.06 15.53 -7.89
N HIS A 121 -3.76 14.49 -8.37
CA HIS A 121 -4.35 14.47 -9.72
C HIS A 121 -5.86 14.76 -9.75
N ASN A 122 -6.43 15.18 -8.62
CA ASN A 122 -7.86 15.47 -8.45
C ASN A 122 -8.78 14.34 -8.96
N GLN A 123 -8.43 13.08 -8.66
CA GLN A 123 -9.15 11.87 -9.05
C GLN A 123 -9.98 11.32 -7.90
N GLU A 124 -11.22 11.81 -7.74
CA GLU A 124 -12.15 11.40 -6.66
C GLU A 124 -11.46 11.24 -5.27
N PRO A 125 -10.67 12.22 -4.78
CA PRO A 125 -9.81 12.04 -3.61
C PRO A 125 -10.58 11.63 -2.35
N HIS A 126 -11.80 12.14 -2.14
CA HIS A 126 -12.65 11.74 -1.01
C HIS A 126 -13.04 10.26 -1.05
N LYS A 127 -13.29 9.71 -2.24
CA LYS A 127 -13.65 8.30 -2.42
C LYS A 127 -12.45 7.39 -2.18
N VAL A 128 -11.29 7.74 -2.74
CA VAL A 128 -10.04 6.99 -2.51
C VAL A 128 -9.62 7.07 -1.04
N ALA A 129 -9.78 8.24 -0.41
CA ALA A 129 -9.53 8.41 1.01
C ALA A 129 -10.39 7.48 1.87
N SER A 130 -11.69 7.41 1.55
CA SER A 130 -12.62 6.51 2.22
C SER A 130 -12.23 5.04 2.05
N ILE A 131 -11.85 4.61 0.84
CA ILE A 131 -11.37 3.24 0.59
C ILE A 131 -10.15 2.91 1.44
N VAL A 132 -9.14 3.79 1.47
CA VAL A 132 -7.92 3.58 2.25
C VAL A 132 -8.24 3.48 3.75
N MET A 133 -9.04 4.41 4.27
CA MET A 133 -9.35 4.47 5.69
C MET A 133 -10.20 3.28 6.15
N VAL A 134 -11.26 2.96 5.41
CA VAL A 134 -12.09 1.77 5.65
C VAL A 134 -11.26 0.50 5.54
N GLY A 135 -10.35 0.43 4.56
CA GLY A 135 -9.41 -0.67 4.42
C GLY A 135 -8.52 -0.88 5.65
N HIS A 136 -7.95 0.20 6.19
CA HIS A 136 -7.16 0.13 7.43
C HIS A 136 -8.02 -0.28 8.64
N LEU A 137 -9.24 0.24 8.78
CA LEU A 137 -10.14 -0.13 9.88
C LEU A 137 -10.55 -1.61 9.80
N LEU A 138 -10.95 -2.08 8.61
CA LEU A 138 -11.30 -3.48 8.39
C LEU A 138 -10.09 -4.40 8.55
N SER A 139 -8.87 -3.92 8.29
CA SER A 139 -7.65 -4.71 8.41
C SER A 139 -7.43 -5.26 9.82
N VAL A 140 -7.88 -4.54 10.85
CA VAL A 140 -7.84 -5.03 12.24
C VAL A 140 -8.59 -6.37 12.39
N ILE A 141 -9.66 -6.57 11.63
CA ILE A 141 -10.51 -7.76 11.69
C ILE A 141 -10.01 -8.84 10.73
N TYR A 142 -9.72 -8.49 9.47
CA TYR A 142 -9.42 -9.49 8.45
C TYR A 142 -7.93 -9.88 8.39
N LEU A 143 -6.98 -9.02 8.80
CA LEU A 143 -5.55 -9.37 8.74
C LEU A 143 -5.19 -10.58 9.61
N PRO A 144 -5.71 -10.77 10.83
CA PRO A 144 -5.48 -11.99 11.58
C PRO A 144 -5.85 -13.26 10.80
N LEU A 145 -6.95 -13.22 10.03
CA LEU A 145 -7.37 -14.33 9.17
C LEU A 145 -6.40 -14.54 8.01
N VAL A 146 -5.92 -13.47 7.38
CA VAL A 146 -4.91 -13.53 6.31
C VAL A 146 -3.60 -14.12 6.83
N ILE A 147 -3.17 -13.72 8.03
CA ILE A 147 -1.95 -14.23 8.67
C ILE A 147 -2.12 -15.71 9.00
N TRP A 148 -3.27 -16.10 9.56
CA TRP A 148 -3.58 -17.51 9.81
C TRP A 148 -3.51 -18.34 8.52
N LEU A 149 -4.10 -17.85 7.43
CA LEU A 149 -4.07 -18.48 6.12
C LEU A 149 -2.63 -18.61 5.59
N ALA A 150 -1.83 -17.54 5.72
CA ALA A 150 -0.45 -17.51 5.29
C ALA A 150 0.40 -18.56 6.01
N ILE A 151 0.24 -18.69 7.33
CA ILE A 151 0.93 -19.71 8.13
C ILE A 151 0.50 -21.11 7.69
N TYR A 152 -0.79 -21.36 7.51
CA TYR A 152 -1.32 -22.67 7.11
C TYR A 152 -0.85 -23.09 5.70
N THR A 153 -0.78 -22.15 4.74
CA THR A 153 -0.24 -22.45 3.40
C THR A 153 1.29 -22.53 3.34
N GLY A 154 1.96 -22.01 4.37
CA GLY A 154 3.41 -21.99 4.51
C GLY A 154 3.96 -23.13 5.37
N THR A 155 3.11 -24.01 5.91
CA THR A 155 3.57 -25.25 6.54
C THR A 155 3.89 -26.30 5.46
N PRO A 156 5.01 -27.05 5.60
CA PRO A 156 5.40 -28.09 4.66
C PRO A 156 4.40 -29.25 4.58
#